data_AF-A0A4Z2GDX6-F1
#
_entry.id   AF-A0A4Z2GDX6-F1
#
_cell.length_a   1.000
_cell.length_b   1.000
_cell.length_c   1.000
_cell.angle_alpha   90.00
_cell.angle_beta   90.00
_cell.angle_gamma   90.00
#
_symmetry.space_group_name_H-M   'P 1'
#
loop_
_entity.id
_entity.type
_entity.pdbx_description
1 polymer ?
#
loop_
_entity_poly.entity_id
_entity_poly.type
_entity_poly.pdbx_seq_one_letter_code
_entity_poly.pdbx_strand_id
1 'polypeptide(L)'
;MGPIYMNEVKCLGQERSIWNCPFKNITAEDCEHVEDAAVRCNVPRMGLEDSIRLTGGRTRYEGRVEVLRPDANGMQRWGLICGETWTTREAMVVCRQLGLGYANQGVQVGH
;
A
#
# COMPACT_ATOMS: atom_id res chain seq x y z
N MET A 1 -12.18 4.35 -23.53
CA MET A 1 -11.17 3.29 -23.69
C MET A 1 -9.90 3.91 -24.26
N GLY A 2 -8.74 3.45 -23.80
CA GLY A 2 -7.42 4.02 -24.12
C GLY A 2 -6.61 3.08 -25.03
N PRO A 3 -5.34 3.38 -25.33
CA PRO A 3 -4.49 2.44 -26.05
C PRO A 3 -4.09 1.23 -25.19
N ILE A 4 -3.92 0.07 -25.84
CA ILE A 4 -3.27 -1.13 -25.28
C ILE A 4 -1.84 -1.16 -25.83
N TYR A 5 -0.84 -1.41 -24.98
CA TYR A 5 0.58 -1.25 -25.35
C TYR A 5 1.37 -2.53 -25.51
N MET A 6 0.89 -3.65 -24.97
CA MET A 6 1.63 -4.91 -24.94
C MET A 6 0.69 -6.08 -25.17
N ASN A 7 1.15 -7.07 -25.93
CA ASN A 7 0.52 -8.38 -26.04
C ASN A 7 1.56 -9.47 -25.71
N GLU A 8 1.10 -10.64 -25.25
CA GLU A 8 1.91 -11.83 -24.97
C GLU A 8 3.19 -11.53 -24.17
N VAL A 9 3.06 -10.81 -23.04
CA VAL A 9 4.20 -10.51 -22.17
C VAL A 9 4.74 -11.81 -21.55
N LYS A 10 6.02 -12.10 -21.76
CA LYS A 10 6.70 -13.34 -21.33
C LYS A 10 7.95 -13.04 -20.50
N CYS A 11 7.73 -12.62 -19.26
CA CYS A 11 8.82 -12.39 -18.30
C CYS A 11 9.53 -13.68 -17.89
N LEU A 12 10.82 -13.59 -17.58
CA LEU A 12 11.61 -14.61 -16.89
C LEU A 12 11.36 -14.61 -15.37
N GLY A 13 10.82 -13.51 -14.83
CA GLY A 13 10.45 -13.34 -13.43
C GLY A 13 11.49 -12.60 -12.57
N GLN A 14 12.56 -12.11 -13.19
CA GLN A 14 13.69 -11.43 -12.52
C GLN A 14 13.92 -10.01 -13.06
N GLU A 15 13.17 -9.63 -14.09
CA GLU A 15 13.14 -8.28 -14.63
C GLU A 15 12.71 -7.28 -13.56
N ARG A 16 13.33 -6.09 -13.57
CA ARG A 16 13.00 -5.02 -12.61
C ARG A 16 11.76 -4.22 -13.00
N SER A 17 11.29 -4.40 -14.23
CA SER A 17 10.17 -3.67 -14.81
C SER A 17 9.49 -4.53 -15.87
N ILE A 18 8.16 -4.38 -16.01
CA ILE A 18 7.37 -5.06 -17.05
C ILE A 18 7.87 -4.71 -18.46
N TRP A 19 8.43 -3.51 -18.65
CA TRP A 19 9.01 -3.05 -19.92
C TRP A 19 10.33 -3.75 -20.28
N ASN A 20 10.95 -4.48 -19.35
CA ASN A 20 12.14 -5.29 -19.64
C ASN A 20 11.78 -6.74 -19.99
N CYS A 21 10.52 -7.14 -19.85
CA CYS A 21 10.07 -8.45 -20.30
C CYS A 21 9.95 -8.45 -21.84
N PRO A 22 10.24 -9.56 -22.51
CA PRO A 22 9.83 -9.76 -23.90
C PRO A 22 8.30 -9.62 -24.04
N PHE A 23 7.84 -8.84 -25.02
CA PHE A 23 6.43 -8.72 -25.38
C PHE A 23 6.30 -8.51 -26.90
N LYS A 24 5.11 -8.79 -27.45
CA LYS A 24 4.78 -8.47 -28.84
C LYS A 24 4.22 -7.06 -28.95
N ASN A 25 4.66 -6.33 -29.97
CA ASN A 25 4.02 -5.07 -30.36
C ASN A 25 2.57 -5.35 -30.77
N ILE A 26 1.69 -4.41 -30.45
CA ILE A 26 0.26 -4.58 -30.72
C ILE A 26 -0.08 -4.28 -32.18
N THR A 27 -0.93 -5.11 -32.78
CA THR A 27 -1.64 -4.83 -34.02
C THR A 27 -3.13 -4.66 -33.74
N ALA A 28 -3.89 -4.15 -34.72
CA ALA A 28 -5.31 -3.83 -34.53
C ALA A 28 -6.20 -5.05 -34.22
N GLU A 29 -5.72 -6.27 -34.46
CA GLU A 29 -6.47 -7.52 -34.30
C GLU A 29 -6.02 -8.33 -33.08
N ASP A 30 -5.04 -7.84 -32.31
CA ASP A 30 -4.38 -8.66 -31.30
C ASP A 30 -5.09 -8.72 -29.93
N CYS A 31 -5.61 -7.59 -29.42
CA CYS A 31 -6.27 -7.53 -28.12
C CYS A 31 -7.36 -6.45 -28.05
N GLU A 32 -8.42 -6.71 -27.29
CA GLU A 32 -9.45 -5.75 -26.90
C GLU A 32 -9.47 -5.51 -25.38
N HIS A 33 -10.12 -4.45 -24.90
CA HIS A 33 -10.13 -4.13 -23.45
C HIS A 33 -10.84 -5.16 -22.57
N VAL A 34 -11.62 -6.07 -23.14
CA VAL A 34 -12.17 -7.20 -22.40
C VAL A 34 -11.08 -8.18 -21.94
N GLU A 35 -9.87 -8.06 -22.50
CA GLU A 35 -8.69 -8.88 -22.23
C GLU A 35 -7.64 -8.14 -21.39
N ASP A 36 -7.96 -6.95 -20.87
CA ASP A 36 -7.04 -6.15 -20.05
C ASP A 36 -6.52 -6.98 -18.86
N ALA A 37 -5.19 -7.13 -18.77
CA ALA A 37 -4.55 -7.91 -17.73
C ALA A 37 -4.59 -7.19 -16.37
N ALA A 38 -4.83 -7.95 -15.31
CA ALA A 38 -4.83 -7.46 -13.93
C ALA A 38 -3.92 -8.32 -13.04
N VAL A 39 -3.42 -7.73 -11.94
CA VAL A 39 -2.64 -8.45 -10.92
C VAL A 39 -3.31 -8.36 -9.56
N ARG A 40 -3.23 -9.45 -8.81
CA ARG A 40 -3.49 -9.44 -7.37
C ARG A 40 -2.19 -9.79 -6.64
N CYS A 41 -1.49 -8.77 -6.17
CA CYS A 41 -0.26 -8.98 -5.43
C CYS A 41 -0.55 -9.57 -4.05
N ASN A 42 0.26 -10.53 -3.63
CA ASN A 42 0.38 -10.85 -2.22
C ASN A 42 1.11 -9.68 -1.55
N VAL A 43 0.35 -8.70 -1.07
CA VAL A 43 0.84 -7.87 0.03
C VAL A 43 1.06 -8.81 1.22
N PRO A 44 2.14 -8.65 2.00
CA PRO A 44 2.24 -9.37 3.27
C PRO A 44 0.92 -9.15 3.99
N ARG A 45 0.14 -10.22 4.17
CA ARG A 45 -1.06 -10.19 5.00
C ARG A 45 -0.58 -10.05 6.45
N MET A 46 -0.05 -8.89 6.81
CA MET A 46 -0.29 -8.42 8.15
C MET A 46 -1.79 -8.11 8.14
N GLY A 47 -2.62 -9.07 8.57
CA GLY A 47 -4.07 -8.89 8.74
C GLY A 47 -4.38 -7.88 9.84
N LEU A 48 -3.81 -6.69 9.69
CA LEU A 48 -3.54 -5.69 10.70
C LEU A 48 -3.76 -4.28 10.13
N GLU A 49 -4.22 -4.16 8.87
CA GLU A 49 -4.81 -2.90 8.36
C GLU A 49 -6.11 -2.59 9.12
N ASP A 50 -6.86 -3.60 9.57
CA ASP A 50 -8.04 -3.39 10.41
C ASP A 50 -7.69 -2.91 11.82
N SER A 51 -6.43 -3.05 12.25
CA SER A 51 -5.99 -2.65 13.58
C SER A 51 -5.04 -1.45 13.63
N ILE A 52 -4.72 -0.84 12.49
CA ILE A 52 -4.00 0.44 12.45
C ILE A 52 -4.49 1.30 11.28
N ARG A 53 -4.65 2.61 11.50
CA ARG A 53 -5.01 3.55 10.44
C ARG A 53 -4.39 4.93 10.66
N LEU A 54 -4.32 5.72 9.59
CA LEU A 54 -3.98 7.14 9.63
C LEU A 54 -5.25 7.98 9.52
N THR A 55 -5.42 8.97 10.39
CA THR A 55 -6.58 9.88 10.37
C THR A 55 -6.14 11.35 10.42
N GLY A 56 -6.95 12.25 9.85
CA GLY A 56 -6.73 13.70 9.95
C GLY A 56 -5.56 14.27 9.13
N GLY A 57 -4.94 13.47 8.25
CA GLY A 57 -3.97 13.96 7.27
C GLY A 57 -4.61 14.60 6.04
N ARG A 58 -3.84 15.37 5.24
CA ARG A 58 -4.31 15.93 3.97
C ARG A 58 -4.32 14.89 2.85
N THR A 59 -3.56 13.80 3.01
CA THR A 59 -3.47 12.69 2.05
C THR A 59 -3.57 11.35 2.77
N ARG A 60 -3.75 10.27 2.01
CA ARG A 60 -3.72 8.88 2.54
C ARG A 60 -2.37 8.43 3.10
N TYR A 61 -1.31 9.23 2.95
CA TYR A 61 0.06 8.90 3.35
C TYR A 61 0.51 9.58 4.64
N GLU A 62 -0.36 10.38 5.26
CA GLU A 62 -0.05 11.11 6.49
C GLU A 62 -1.26 11.14 7.41
N GLY A 63 -1.01 11.39 8.70
CA GLY A 63 -2.07 11.53 9.69
C GLY A 63 -1.64 11.05 11.06
N ARG A 64 -2.55 11.20 12.02
CA ARG A 64 -2.42 10.62 13.35
C ARG A 64 -2.60 9.11 13.28
N VAL A 65 -1.74 8.38 13.98
CA VAL A 65 -1.80 6.92 14.06
C VAL A 65 -2.86 6.50 15.08
N GLU A 66 -3.82 5.70 14.64
CA GLU A 66 -4.85 5.09 15.50
C GLU A 66 -4.75 3.57 15.42
N VAL A 67 -4.92 2.89 16.55
CA VAL A 67 -4.88 1.42 16.65
C VAL A 67 -6.19 0.85 17.18
N LEU A 68 -6.68 -0.24 16.59
CA LEU A 68 -7.91 -0.91 17.04
C LEU A 68 -7.56 -1.97 18.10
N ARG A 69 -8.17 -1.86 19.28
CA ARG A 69 -8.02 -2.83 20.37
C ARG A 69 -9.35 -3.00 21.09
N PRO A 70 -9.67 -4.20 21.61
CA PRO A 70 -10.80 -4.35 22.52
C PRO A 70 -10.55 -3.55 23.80
N ASP A 71 -11.59 -2.85 24.27
CA ASP A 71 -11.58 -2.19 25.57
C ASP A 71 -11.82 -3.20 26.72
N ALA A 72 -11.92 -2.70 27.95
CA ALA A 72 -12.12 -3.54 29.14
C ALA A 72 -13.39 -4.41 29.09
N ASN A 73 -14.36 -4.05 28.24
CA ASN A 73 -15.62 -4.78 28.07
C ASN A 73 -15.60 -5.69 26.82
N GLY A 74 -14.44 -5.82 26.16
CA GLY A 74 -14.26 -6.62 24.95
C GLY A 74 -14.74 -5.94 23.66
N MET A 75 -15.17 -4.68 23.70
CA MET A 75 -15.64 -3.96 22.51
C MET A 75 -14.48 -3.32 21.77
N GLN A 76 -14.39 -3.53 20.45
CA GLN A 76 -13.33 -2.95 19.62
C GLN A 76 -13.41 -1.42 19.62
N ARG A 77 -12.30 -0.76 19.97
CA ARG A 77 -12.19 0.70 19.99
C ARG A 77 -10.88 1.17 19.37
N TRP A 78 -10.96 2.31 18.69
CA TRP A 78 -9.78 3.01 18.19
C TRP A 78 -9.14 3.83 19.32
N GLY A 79 -7.86 3.60 19.56
CA GLY A 79 -7.03 4.33 20.52
C GLY A 79 -5.87 5.05 19.83
N LEU A 80 -5.24 5.96 20.57
CA LEU A 80 -4.06 6.71 20.14
C LEU A 80 -2.77 6.09 20.70
N ILE A 81 -1.66 6.35 20.02
CA ILE A 81 -0.32 6.05 20.54
C ILE A 81 0.26 7.30 21.20
N CYS A 82 0.90 7.16 22.35
CA CYS A 82 1.59 8.26 23.02
C CYS A 82 2.80 8.74 22.18
N GLY A 83 2.92 10.06 22.01
CA GLY A 83 3.93 10.67 21.14
C GLY A 83 5.27 11.01 21.82
N GLU A 84 5.40 10.84 23.14
CA GLU A 84 6.54 11.37 23.93
C GLU A 84 7.93 10.91 23.44
N THR A 85 8.02 9.71 22.87
CA THR A 85 9.26 9.13 22.34
C THR A 85 9.15 8.77 20.85
N TRP A 86 8.16 9.32 20.14
CA TRP A 86 7.86 8.95 18.78
C TRP A 86 8.88 9.51 17.79
N THR A 87 9.58 8.63 17.07
CA THR A 87 10.58 9.02 16.07
C THR A 87 10.22 8.47 14.68
N THR A 88 11.05 8.80 13.69
CA THR A 88 10.96 8.21 12.35
C THR A 88 11.11 6.69 12.38
N ARG A 89 11.76 6.09 13.38
CA ARG A 89 11.90 4.63 13.48
C ARG A 89 10.55 3.94 13.71
N GLU A 90 9.75 4.46 14.62
CA GLU A 90 8.40 3.94 14.89
C GLU A 90 7.48 4.21 13.69
N ALA A 91 7.59 5.41 13.08
CA ALA A 91 6.84 5.74 11.87
C ALA A 91 7.17 4.80 10.69
N MET A 92 8.42 4.36 10.53
CA MET A 92 8.83 3.38 9.52
C MET A 92 8.08 2.05 9.69
N VAL A 93 7.86 1.61 10.93
CA VAL A 93 7.09 0.40 11.22
C VAL A 93 5.64 0.59 10.79
N VAL A 94 5.02 1.73 11.11
CA VAL A 94 3.64 2.05 10.71
C VAL A 94 3.48 2.11 9.19
N CYS A 95 4.34 2.85 8.48
CA CYS A 95 4.29 2.96 7.02
C CYS A 95 4.50 1.60 6.34
N ARG A 96 5.38 0.75 6.88
CA ARG A 96 5.59 -0.60 6.37
C ARG A 96 4.38 -1.49 6.62
N GLN A 97 3.75 -1.40 7.80
CA GLN A 97 2.56 -2.18 8.16
C GLN A 97 1.36 -1.83 7.28
N LEU A 98 1.18 -0.55 6.93
CA LEU A 98 0.13 -0.05 6.04
C LEU A 98 0.45 -0.20 4.53
N GLY A 99 1.56 -0.85 4.17
CA GLY A 99 1.98 -0.98 2.78
C GLY A 99 2.26 0.34 2.05
N LEU A 100 2.56 1.42 2.79
CA LEU A 100 2.83 2.76 2.25
C LEU A 100 4.32 3.00 1.96
N GLY A 101 5.18 2.01 2.20
CA GLY A 101 6.63 2.10 1.98
C GLY A 101 7.38 2.62 3.21
N TYR A 102 8.29 3.58 3.01
CA TYR A 102 9.14 4.15 4.06
C TYR A 102 8.54 5.44 4.62
N ALA A 103 8.77 5.70 5.90
CA ALA A 103 8.46 6.98 6.52
C ALA A 103 9.57 8.00 6.26
N ASN A 104 9.19 9.22 5.90
CA ASN A 104 10.08 10.37 5.81
C ASN A 104 10.20 11.13 7.14
N GLN A 105 9.21 11.00 8.04
CA GLN A 105 9.18 11.69 9.33
C GLN A 105 8.32 10.92 10.35
N GLY A 106 8.71 10.97 11.63
CA GLY A 106 7.82 10.70 12.77
C GLY A 106 7.64 12.00 13.55
N VAL A 107 6.42 12.50 13.63
CA VAL A 107 6.13 13.81 14.25
C VAL A 107 5.12 13.61 15.37
N GLN A 108 5.40 14.20 16.54
CA GLN A 108 4.42 14.32 17.61
C GLN A 108 3.34 15.31 17.19
N VAL A 109 2.11 14.83 16.99
CA VAL A 109 0.97 15.67 16.66
C VAL A 109 0.21 15.97 17.96
N GLY A 110 0.58 17.05 18.63
CA GLY A 110 -0.13 17.55 19.80
C GLY A 110 0.76 18.29 20.79
N HIS A 111 0.39 19.55 21.04
CA HIS A 111 0.65 20.27 22.28
C HIS A 111 -0.65 20.90 22.75
#